data_AF-A0A4Q2DYM4-F1
#
_entry.id   AF-A0A4Q2DYM4-F1
#
_cell.length_a   1.000
_cell.length_b   1.000
_cell.length_c   1.000
_cell.angle_alpha   90.00
_cell.angle_beta   90.00
_cell.angle_gamma   90.00
#
_symmetry.space_group_name_H-M   'P 1'
#
loop_
_entity.id
_entity.type
_entity.pdbx_description
1 polymer ?
#
loop_
_entity_poly.entity_id
_entity_poly.type
_entity_poly.pdbx_seq_one_letter_code
_entity_poly.pdbx_strand_id
1 'polypeptide(L)'
;MSNYLYPLASLAQIQKSPSREDGIPEDLEQDLRAYGCKLIHQAGILLRQFVMPFSCWSRSHLEFRKQVAIATAQILFQRFWYVTSLKQFGVADIGMGALYLSSKLEECPLRMRDIINVYDLLLQRANHSIGSKAHQEFRYHPMSYFGDTFYSMKEALVVAEMQILKRLGFNVHVVLPYNTLINYLQLLGLGRNPEVCTKAWGYLNDA
;
A
#
# COMPACT_ATOMS: atom_id res chain seq x y z
N MET A 1 -17.41 -21.34 20.48
CA MET A 1 -16.21 -21.22 19.62
C MET A 1 -15.87 -19.76 19.55
N SER A 2 -14.75 -19.35 20.16
CA SER A 2 -14.29 -17.97 20.10
C SER A 2 -13.98 -17.62 18.65
N ASN A 3 -14.90 -16.89 17.99
CA ASN A 3 -14.61 -16.20 16.74
C ASN A 3 -13.62 -15.07 17.03
N TYR A 4 -12.36 -15.43 17.28
CA TYR A 4 -11.29 -14.53 16.89
C TYR A 4 -11.48 -14.38 15.38
N LEU A 5 -11.87 -13.18 14.95
CA LEU A 5 -11.85 -12.79 13.55
C LEU A 5 -10.40 -12.88 13.12
N TYR A 6 -9.98 -14.08 12.70
CA TYR A 6 -8.63 -14.29 12.22
C TYR A 6 -8.46 -13.37 11.01
N PRO A 7 -7.46 -12.49 11.03
CA PRO A 7 -7.19 -11.60 9.90
C PRO A 7 -6.60 -12.36 8.69
N LEU A 8 -6.40 -13.68 8.84
CA LEU A 8 -5.88 -14.59 7.83
C LEU A 8 -7.04 -15.19 7.04
N ALA A 9 -6.93 -15.16 5.73
CA ALA A 9 -7.87 -15.83 4.85
C ALA A 9 -7.86 -17.34 5.11
N SER A 10 -9.04 -17.94 5.17
CA SER A 10 -9.16 -19.40 5.23
C SER A 10 -8.68 -20.03 3.92
N LEU A 11 -8.22 -21.29 3.96
CA LEU A 11 -7.77 -22.00 2.75
C LEU A 11 -8.84 -22.04 1.65
N ALA A 12 -10.11 -22.16 2.04
CA ALA A 12 -11.24 -22.09 1.12
C ALA A 12 -11.39 -20.72 0.45
N GLN A 13 -11.17 -19.62 1.18
CA GLN A 13 -11.19 -18.25 0.62
C GLN A 13 -9.98 -17.97 -0.28
N ILE A 14 -8.84 -18.60 -0.03
CA ILE A 14 -7.67 -18.49 -0.91
C ILE A 14 -7.93 -19.23 -2.22
N GLN A 15 -8.52 -20.43 -2.17
CA GLN A 15 -8.83 -21.21 -3.36
C GLN A 15 -9.99 -20.62 -4.18
N LYS A 16 -10.98 -20.01 -3.50
CA LYS A 16 -12.14 -19.37 -4.13
C LYS A 16 -12.20 -17.91 -3.71
N SER A 17 -11.46 -17.08 -4.43
CA SER A 17 -11.55 -15.63 -4.29
C SER A 17 -12.87 -15.11 -4.89
N PRO A 18 -13.42 -14.00 -4.37
CA PRO A 18 -14.60 -13.36 -4.96
C PRO A 18 -14.34 -12.89 -6.41
N SER A 19 -13.10 -12.51 -6.73
CA SER A 19 -12.70 -12.16 -8.11
C SER A 19 -12.84 -13.34 -9.07
N ARG A 20 -12.54 -14.56 -8.60
CA ARG A 20 -12.63 -15.80 -9.38
C ARG A 20 -14.07 -16.23 -9.61
N GLU A 21 -14.96 -15.97 -8.64
CA GLU A 21 -16.41 -16.14 -8.83
C GLU A 21 -16.96 -15.21 -9.92
N ASP A 22 -16.39 -14.00 -10.02
CA ASP A 22 -16.72 -13.02 -11.06
C ASP A 22 -16.05 -13.31 -12.44
N GLY A 23 -15.29 -14.40 -12.55
CA GLY A 23 -14.67 -14.87 -13.79
C GLY A 23 -13.30 -14.27 -14.12
N ILE A 24 -12.61 -13.64 -13.15
CA ILE A 24 -11.25 -13.13 -13.35
C ILE A 24 -10.26 -14.30 -13.27
N PRO A 25 -9.33 -14.45 -14.24
CA PRO A 25 -8.32 -15.50 -14.18
C PRO A 25 -7.33 -15.26 -13.04
N GLU A 26 -6.83 -16.35 -12.45
CA GLU A 26 -5.96 -16.35 -11.28
C GLU A 26 -4.66 -15.55 -11.51
N ASP A 27 -4.05 -15.72 -12.69
CA ASP A 27 -2.82 -15.00 -13.06
C ASP A 27 -3.04 -13.47 -13.06
N LEU A 28 -4.15 -13.00 -13.66
CA LEU A 28 -4.48 -11.58 -13.71
C LEU A 28 -4.81 -11.03 -12.32
N GLU A 29 -5.51 -11.80 -11.50
CA GLU A 29 -5.79 -11.41 -10.11
C GLU A 29 -4.48 -11.23 -9.32
N GLN A 30 -3.55 -12.17 -9.45
CA GLN A 30 -2.25 -12.09 -8.78
C GLN A 30 -1.43 -10.90 -9.27
N ASP A 31 -1.40 -10.67 -10.59
CA ASP A 31 -0.71 -9.53 -11.20
C ASP A 31 -1.30 -8.19 -10.74
N LEU A 32 -2.63 -8.08 -10.68
CA LEU A 32 -3.32 -6.87 -10.21
C LEU A 32 -3.06 -6.60 -8.72
N ARG A 33 -3.06 -7.66 -7.89
CA ARG A 33 -2.72 -7.55 -6.47
C ARG A 33 -1.26 -7.11 -6.28
N ALA A 34 -0.33 -7.72 -7.03
CA ALA A 34 1.09 -7.35 -7.00
C ALA A 34 1.29 -5.91 -7.49
N TYR A 35 0.61 -5.51 -8.56
CA TYR A 35 0.63 -4.14 -9.10
C TYR A 35 0.13 -3.12 -8.07
N GLY A 36 -0.97 -3.41 -7.37
CA GLY A 36 -1.47 -2.57 -6.29
C GLY A 36 -0.48 -2.40 -5.14
N CYS A 37 0.12 -3.50 -4.67
CA CYS A 37 1.18 -3.45 -3.65
C CYS A 37 2.41 -2.64 -4.09
N LYS A 38 2.79 -2.75 -5.37
CA LYS A 38 3.87 -1.97 -5.98
C LYS A 38 3.53 -0.48 -6.03
N LEU A 39 2.30 -0.12 -6.41
CA LEU A 39 1.86 1.28 -6.41
C LEU A 39 1.89 1.89 -5.00
N ILE A 40 1.37 1.16 -4.00
CA ILE A 40 1.40 1.60 -2.59
C ILE A 40 2.85 1.82 -2.13
N HIS A 41 3.76 0.91 -2.47
CA HIS A 41 5.16 1.01 -2.11
C HIS A 41 5.86 2.21 -2.77
N GLN A 42 5.67 2.37 -4.09
CA GLN A 42 6.22 3.50 -4.84
C GLN A 42 5.66 4.84 -4.35
N ALA A 43 4.36 4.90 -4.07
CA ALA A 43 3.72 6.08 -3.51
C ALA A 43 4.30 6.43 -2.13
N GLY A 44 4.49 5.43 -1.27
CA GLY A 44 5.12 5.58 0.03
C GLY A 44 6.55 6.15 -0.04
N ILE A 45 7.36 5.68 -1.00
CA ILE A 45 8.71 6.22 -1.25
C ILE A 45 8.66 7.67 -1.72
N LEU A 46 7.75 8.03 -2.63
CA LEU A 46 7.65 9.39 -3.15
C LEU A 46 7.15 10.37 -2.09
N LEU A 47 6.18 9.96 -1.26
CA LEU A 47 5.71 10.74 -0.12
C LEU A 47 6.78 10.93 0.96
N ARG A 48 7.79 10.03 1.02
CA ARG A 48 8.96 10.20 1.90
C ARG A 48 9.78 11.44 1.51
N GLN A 49 9.88 11.77 0.22
CA GLN A 49 10.69 12.89 -0.29
C GLN A 49 10.00 14.25 -0.14
N PHE A 50 8.68 14.33 -0.31
CA PHE A 50 7.95 15.61 -0.29
C PHE A 50 7.73 16.21 1.10
N VAL A 51 7.80 15.41 2.17
CA VAL A 51 7.36 15.81 3.52
C VAL A 51 8.52 16.19 4.46
N MET A 52 9.79 16.04 4.05
CA MET A 52 10.94 16.31 4.94
C MET A 52 12.00 17.19 4.28
N PRO A 53 12.30 18.39 4.83
CA PRO A 53 13.54 19.08 4.51
C PRO A 53 14.73 18.21 4.92
N PHE A 54 15.73 18.16 4.03
CA PHE A 54 16.96 17.36 4.14
C PHE A 54 17.75 17.57 5.46
N SER A 55 17.44 18.63 6.21
CA SER A 55 18.03 18.97 7.50
C SER A 55 17.51 18.16 8.70
N CYS A 56 16.42 17.40 8.55
CA CYS A 56 15.86 16.56 9.63
C CYS A 56 16.14 15.06 9.44
N TRP A 57 17.25 14.73 8.78
CA TRP A 57 17.67 13.34 8.53
C TRP A 57 18.13 12.59 9.82
N SER A 58 18.25 13.30 10.96
CA SER A 58 18.77 12.76 12.23
C SER A 58 17.70 12.15 13.17
N ARG A 59 16.53 11.72 12.68
CA ARG A 59 15.54 10.97 13.51
C ARG A 59 15.12 9.66 12.85
N SER A 60 15.93 8.63 13.08
CA SER A 60 15.72 7.22 12.66
C SER A 60 14.34 6.65 13.03
N HIS A 61 13.70 7.19 14.07
CA HIS A 61 12.39 6.73 14.55
C HIS A 61 11.23 7.07 13.59
N LEU A 62 11.32 8.18 12.85
CA LEU A 62 10.24 8.62 11.95
C LEU A 62 10.33 7.96 10.56
N GLU A 63 11.52 7.48 10.17
CA GLU A 63 11.68 6.67 8.95
C GLU A 63 11.03 5.29 9.10
N PHE A 64 11.16 4.68 10.28
CA PHE A 64 10.55 3.39 10.59
C PHE A 64 9.02 3.46 10.54
N ARG A 65 8.40 4.48 11.15
CA ARG A 65 6.93 4.64 11.16
C ARG A 65 6.32 4.75 9.76
N LYS A 66 7.02 5.39 8.81
CA LYS A 66 6.54 5.47 7.42
C LYS A 66 6.60 4.12 6.70
N GLN A 67 7.62 3.31 6.95
CA GLN A 67 7.71 1.95 6.41
C GLN A 67 6.61 1.05 7.01
N VAL A 68 6.36 1.18 8.31
CA VAL A 68 5.25 0.53 9.01
C VAL A 68 3.90 0.92 8.37
N ALA A 69 3.65 2.20 8.09
CA ALA A 69 2.41 2.66 7.44
C ALA A 69 2.22 2.13 6.01
N ILE A 70 3.30 1.93 5.25
CA ILE A 70 3.26 1.33 3.91
C ILE A 70 2.93 -0.15 4.01
N ALA A 71 3.59 -0.87 4.92
CA ALA A 71 3.37 -2.29 5.14
C ALA A 71 1.95 -2.57 5.66
N THR A 72 1.44 -1.74 6.58
CA THR A 72 0.03 -1.85 7.02
C THR A 72 -0.95 -1.55 5.89
N ALA A 73 -0.68 -0.57 5.03
CA ALA A 73 -1.49 -0.32 3.83
C ALA A 73 -1.53 -1.54 2.89
N GLN A 74 -0.38 -2.17 2.62
CA GLN A 74 -0.30 -3.36 1.77
C GLN A 74 -1.10 -4.53 2.37
N ILE A 75 -1.03 -4.74 3.68
CA ILE A 75 -1.80 -5.78 4.35
C ILE A 75 -3.30 -5.50 4.29
N LEU A 76 -3.74 -4.26 4.55
CA LEU A 76 -5.15 -3.87 4.44
C LEU A 76 -5.66 -4.04 3.00
N PHE A 77 -4.84 -3.66 2.01
CA PHE A 77 -5.13 -3.83 0.60
C PHE A 77 -5.29 -5.32 0.22
N GLN A 78 -4.39 -6.19 0.67
CA GLN A 78 -4.50 -7.63 0.41
C GLN A 78 -5.74 -8.22 1.09
N ARG A 79 -6.01 -7.86 2.35
CA ARG A 79 -7.23 -8.29 3.08
C ARG A 79 -8.51 -7.89 2.35
N PHE A 80 -8.54 -6.71 1.74
CA PHE A 80 -9.71 -6.21 1.01
C PHE A 80 -10.11 -7.12 -0.16
N TRP A 81 -9.13 -7.61 -0.94
CA TRP A 81 -9.39 -8.46 -2.12
C TRP A 81 -9.79 -9.91 -1.79
N TYR A 82 -9.66 -10.33 -0.53
CA TYR A 82 -10.25 -11.60 -0.08
C TYR A 82 -11.74 -11.49 0.23
N VAL A 83 -12.28 -10.27 0.35
CA VAL A 83 -13.71 -10.01 0.65
C VAL A 83 -14.45 -9.44 -0.56
N THR A 84 -13.73 -8.76 -1.45
CA THR A 84 -14.30 -8.00 -2.56
C THR A 84 -13.64 -8.39 -3.87
N SER A 85 -14.40 -8.36 -4.96
CA SER A 85 -13.90 -8.65 -6.31
C SER A 85 -13.28 -7.43 -6.99
N LEU A 86 -12.19 -7.69 -7.74
CA LEU A 86 -11.48 -6.71 -8.59
C LEU A 86 -12.35 -6.08 -9.70
N LYS A 87 -13.51 -6.68 -10.02
CA LYS A 87 -14.46 -6.11 -11.01
C LYS A 87 -15.21 -4.89 -10.48
N GLN A 88 -15.39 -4.79 -9.17
CA GLN A 88 -16.23 -3.77 -8.54
C GLN A 88 -15.47 -2.48 -8.23
N PHE A 89 -14.16 -2.57 -7.96
CA PHE A 89 -13.35 -1.44 -7.52
C PHE A 89 -12.01 -1.39 -8.25
N GLY A 90 -11.54 -0.18 -8.55
CA GLY A 90 -10.22 0.04 -9.13
C GLY A 90 -9.09 -0.23 -8.14
N VAL A 91 -8.05 -0.93 -8.60
CA VAL A 91 -6.85 -1.23 -7.79
C VAL A 91 -6.16 0.04 -7.30
N ALA A 92 -6.05 1.06 -8.15
CA ALA A 92 -5.41 2.33 -7.81
C ALA A 92 -6.20 3.10 -6.73
N ASP A 93 -7.53 3.15 -6.84
CA ASP A 93 -8.40 3.86 -5.90
C ASP A 93 -8.35 3.23 -4.51
N ILE A 94 -8.45 1.89 -4.44
CA ILE A 94 -8.33 1.15 -3.19
C ILE A 94 -6.92 1.25 -2.62
N GLY A 95 -5.87 1.23 -3.44
CA GLY A 95 -4.49 1.44 -2.99
C GLY A 95 -4.28 2.82 -2.37
N MET A 96 -4.86 3.86 -2.99
CA MET A 96 -4.84 5.23 -2.48
C MET A 96 -5.59 5.36 -1.16
N GLY A 97 -6.79 4.78 -1.07
CA GLY A 97 -7.60 4.73 0.15
C GLY A 97 -6.92 3.96 1.28
N ALA A 98 -6.27 2.83 0.98
CA ALA A 98 -5.54 2.01 1.95
C ALA A 98 -4.35 2.77 2.56
N LEU A 99 -3.60 3.50 1.73
CA LEU A 99 -2.48 4.33 2.19
C LEU A 99 -2.96 5.53 3.03
N TYR A 100 -4.07 6.14 2.65
CA TYR A 100 -4.66 7.23 3.43
C TYR A 100 -5.16 6.73 4.80
N LEU A 101 -5.84 5.58 4.82
CA LEU A 101 -6.31 4.95 6.05
C LEU A 101 -5.14 4.56 6.96
N SER A 102 -4.12 3.89 6.43
CA SER A 102 -2.96 3.45 7.22
C SER A 102 -2.20 4.62 7.85
N SER A 103 -2.14 5.76 7.14
CA SER A 103 -1.53 6.98 7.65
C SER A 103 -2.20 7.50 8.93
N LYS A 104 -3.52 7.29 9.05
CA LYS A 104 -4.29 7.65 10.25
C LYS A 104 -4.11 6.65 11.38
N LEU A 105 -3.99 5.36 11.06
CA LEU A 105 -3.77 4.30 12.04
C LEU A 105 -2.39 4.40 12.71
N GLU A 106 -1.36 4.68 11.93
CA GLU A 106 0.03 4.79 12.42
C GLU A 106 0.39 6.20 12.92
N GLU A 107 -0.61 7.09 13.09
CA GLU A 107 -0.48 8.50 13.49
C GLU A 107 0.55 9.30 12.68
N CYS A 108 0.68 9.00 11.39
CA CYS A 108 1.51 9.72 10.44
C CYS A 108 0.60 10.40 9.40
N PRO A 109 -0.19 11.42 9.78
CA PRO A 109 -1.25 11.94 8.90
C PRO A 109 -0.66 12.51 7.62
N LEU A 110 -1.04 11.92 6.49
CA LEU A 110 -0.71 12.40 5.15
C LEU A 110 -1.79 13.34 4.64
N ARG A 111 -1.38 14.41 3.94
CA ARG A 111 -2.34 15.31 3.29
C ARG A 111 -2.92 14.60 2.06
N MET A 112 -4.25 14.59 1.92
CA MET A 112 -4.94 13.98 0.77
C MET A 112 -4.37 14.49 -0.58
N ARG A 113 -4.04 15.79 -0.64
CA ARG A 113 -3.43 16.42 -1.83
C ARG A 113 -2.14 15.73 -2.26
N ASP A 114 -1.25 15.44 -1.32
CA ASP A 114 0.06 14.89 -1.63
C ASP A 114 -0.09 13.45 -2.13
N ILE A 115 -1.02 12.69 -1.54
CA ILE A 115 -1.38 11.34 -2.00
C ILE A 115 -1.93 11.38 -3.43
N ILE A 116 -2.91 12.24 -3.70
CA ILE A 116 -3.54 12.35 -5.03
C ILE A 116 -2.49 12.71 -6.09
N ASN A 117 -1.63 13.69 -5.81
CA ASN A 117 -0.58 14.11 -6.74
C ASN A 117 0.44 12.99 -7.02
N VAL A 118 0.81 12.21 -6.00
CA VAL A 118 1.73 11.08 -6.17
C VAL A 118 1.09 9.96 -6.96
N TYR A 119 -0.17 9.62 -6.70
CA TYR A 119 -0.89 8.61 -7.47
C TYR A 119 -1.13 9.05 -8.91
N ASP A 120 -1.49 10.31 -9.17
CA ASP A 120 -1.62 10.86 -10.51
C ASP A 120 -0.29 10.80 -11.27
N LEU A 121 0.82 11.20 -10.64
CA LEU A 121 2.17 11.06 -11.20
C LEU A 121 2.49 9.60 -11.57
N LEU A 122 2.20 8.64 -10.69
CA LEU A 122 2.46 7.22 -10.92
C LEU A 122 1.63 6.66 -12.07
N LEU A 123 0.34 7.03 -12.15
CA LEU A 123 -0.57 6.60 -13.22
C LEU A 123 -0.15 7.21 -14.57
N GLN A 124 0.17 8.51 -14.61
CA GLN A 124 0.67 9.16 -15.81
C GLN A 124 2.00 8.55 -16.28
N ARG A 125 2.88 8.22 -15.33
CA ARG A 125 4.16 7.56 -15.64
C ARG A 125 3.94 6.16 -16.22
N ALA A 126 3.01 5.37 -15.68
CA ALA A 126 2.67 4.06 -16.20
C ALA A 126 2.06 4.16 -17.62
N ASN A 127 1.16 5.11 -17.84
CA ASN A 127 0.57 5.35 -19.16
C ASN A 127 1.62 5.81 -20.19
N HIS A 128 2.58 6.62 -19.77
CA HIS A 128 3.68 7.07 -20.64
C HIS A 128 4.61 5.92 -21.02
N SER A 129 4.91 5.00 -20.12
CA SER A 129 5.79 3.85 -20.42
C SER A 129 5.16 2.84 -21.38
N ILE A 130 3.83 2.75 -21.38
CA ILE A 130 3.07 1.80 -22.22
C ILE A 130 2.67 2.44 -23.56
N GLY A 131 2.47 3.76 -23.59
CA GLY A 131 2.00 4.48 -24.78
C GLY A 131 3.08 4.74 -25.84
N SER A 132 2.65 5.19 -27.01
CA SER A 132 3.51 5.51 -28.17
C SER A 132 4.57 6.60 -27.93
N LYS A 133 4.52 7.27 -26.77
CA LYS A 133 5.47 8.31 -26.34
C LYS A 133 6.59 7.76 -25.45
N ALA A 134 6.72 6.45 -25.27
CA ALA A 134 7.74 5.83 -24.41
C ALA A 134 9.19 6.29 -24.71
N HIS A 135 9.47 6.73 -25.94
CA HIS A 135 10.78 7.27 -26.36
C HIS A 135 11.03 8.73 -25.98
N GLN A 136 10.04 9.46 -25.47
CA GLN A 136 10.17 10.87 -25.05
C GLN A 136 10.45 10.99 -23.55
N GLU A 137 11.05 12.11 -23.14
CA GLU A 137 11.28 12.39 -21.73
C GLU A 137 9.94 12.65 -21.02
N PHE A 138 9.69 11.93 -19.92
CA PHE A 138 8.46 12.09 -19.15
C PHE A 138 8.45 13.44 -18.43
N ARG A 139 7.55 14.33 -18.84
CA ARG A 139 7.32 15.62 -18.17
C ARG A 139 5.99 15.60 -17.44
N TYR A 140 6.05 15.63 -16.11
CA TYR A 140 4.85 15.73 -15.28
C TYR A 140 4.32 17.17 -15.26
N HIS A 141 3.05 17.33 -15.58
CA HIS A 141 2.32 18.57 -15.40
C HIS A 141 1.35 18.40 -14.22
N PRO A 142 1.59 19.06 -13.08
CA PRO A 142 0.72 18.94 -11.91
C PRO A 142 -0.72 19.29 -12.25
N MET A 143 -1.65 18.51 -11.72
CA MET A 143 -3.09 18.75 -11.86
C MET A 143 -3.45 20.14 -11.32
N SER A 144 -4.36 20.83 -12.02
CA SER A 144 -4.91 22.10 -11.51
C SER A 144 -5.69 21.86 -10.22
N TYR A 145 -5.41 22.66 -9.18
CA TYR A 145 -6.02 22.53 -7.85
C TYR A 145 -7.53 22.75 -7.82
N PHE A 146 -8.09 23.38 -8.86
CA PHE A 146 -9.51 23.65 -9.02
C PHE A 146 -10.12 22.84 -10.18
N GLY A 147 -9.40 21.85 -10.70
CA GLY A 147 -9.92 20.97 -11.74
C GLY A 147 -10.92 19.97 -11.18
N ASP A 148 -11.99 19.69 -11.91
CA ASP A 148 -13.01 18.68 -11.56
C ASP A 148 -12.39 17.30 -11.32
N THR A 149 -11.29 16.99 -12.01
CA THR A 149 -10.50 15.75 -11.85
C THR A 149 -9.92 15.59 -10.45
N PHE A 150 -9.46 16.67 -9.82
CA PHE A 150 -8.93 16.62 -8.46
C PHE A 150 -10.05 16.33 -7.45
N TYR A 151 -11.22 16.95 -7.64
CA TYR A 151 -12.39 16.69 -6.79
C TYR A 151 -12.88 15.25 -6.92
N SER A 152 -12.95 14.73 -8.15
CA SER A 152 -13.30 13.33 -8.42
C SER A 152 -12.32 12.35 -7.75
N MET A 153 -11.01 12.55 -7.87
CA MET A 153 -10.01 11.69 -7.19
C MET A 153 -10.11 11.80 -5.67
N LYS A 154 -10.40 12.99 -5.13
CA LYS A 154 -10.61 13.18 -3.70
C LYS A 154 -11.86 12.44 -3.22
N GLU A 155 -12.96 12.50 -3.95
CA GLU A 155 -14.17 11.75 -3.65
C GLU A 155 -13.92 10.24 -3.70
N ALA A 156 -13.23 9.76 -4.75
CA ALA A 156 -12.83 8.37 -4.89
C ALA A 156 -11.96 7.90 -3.71
N LEU A 157 -11.00 8.72 -3.25
CA LEU A 157 -10.17 8.45 -2.08
C LEU A 157 -11.02 8.24 -0.82
N VAL A 158 -11.97 9.14 -0.56
CA VAL A 158 -12.84 9.07 0.63
C VAL A 158 -13.77 7.86 0.55
N VAL A 159 -14.33 7.58 -0.62
CA VAL A 159 -15.18 6.40 -0.84
C VAL A 159 -14.37 5.12 -0.67
N ALA A 160 -13.17 5.03 -1.24
CA ALA A 160 -12.29 3.87 -1.12
C ALA A 160 -11.95 3.57 0.35
N GLU A 161 -11.59 4.59 1.12
CA GLU A 161 -11.39 4.46 2.55
C GLU A 161 -12.63 3.88 3.26
N MET A 162 -13.80 4.46 3.00
CA MET A 162 -15.05 3.98 3.60
C MET A 162 -15.35 2.53 3.24
N GLN A 163 -15.06 2.12 2.00
CA GLN A 163 -15.26 0.73 1.56
C GLN A 163 -14.32 -0.23 2.28
N ILE A 164 -13.05 0.13 2.47
CA ILE A 164 -12.10 -0.70 3.22
C ILE A 164 -12.59 -0.93 4.65
N LEU A 165 -13.01 0.13 5.34
CA LEU A 165 -13.53 0.04 6.70
C LEU A 165 -14.80 -0.82 6.80
N LYS A 166 -15.74 -0.63 5.88
CA LYS A 166 -17.00 -1.40 5.82
C LYS A 166 -16.77 -2.88 5.55
N ARG A 167 -15.91 -3.23 4.59
CA ARG A 167 -15.65 -4.61 4.17
C ARG A 167 -14.81 -5.39 5.19
N LEU A 168 -13.88 -4.72 5.86
CA LEU A 168 -13.07 -5.33 6.92
C LEU A 168 -13.77 -5.32 8.29
N GLY A 169 -14.97 -4.76 8.40
CA GLY A 169 -15.71 -4.68 9.67
C GLY A 169 -14.94 -3.93 10.76
N PHE A 170 -14.19 -2.88 10.38
CA PHE A 170 -13.27 -2.14 11.26
C PHE A 170 -12.13 -2.97 11.87
N ASN A 171 -11.87 -4.19 11.38
CA ASN A 171 -10.69 -4.96 11.75
C ASN A 171 -9.44 -4.46 11.00
N VAL A 172 -8.95 -3.30 11.43
CA VAL A 172 -7.79 -2.62 10.85
C VAL A 172 -6.50 -2.84 11.62
N HIS A 173 -6.55 -3.64 12.70
CA HIS A 173 -5.37 -3.96 13.48
C HIS A 173 -4.43 -4.87 12.67
N VAL A 174 -3.19 -4.42 12.50
CA VAL A 174 -2.15 -5.13 11.76
C VAL A 174 -0.93 -5.24 12.67
N VAL A 175 -0.51 -6.47 12.94
CA VAL A 175 0.75 -6.74 13.62
C VAL A 175 1.79 -7.05 12.57
N LEU A 176 2.80 -6.17 12.47
CA LEU A 176 3.89 -6.37 11.54
C LEU A 176 5.00 -7.23 12.16
N PRO A 177 5.63 -8.14 11.40
CA PRO A 177 6.64 -9.08 11.89
C PRO A 177 8.02 -8.45 12.18
N TYR A 178 8.15 -7.11 12.09
CA TYR A 178 9.42 -6.40 12.32
C TYR A 178 9.97 -6.62 13.74
N ASN A 179 9.10 -6.61 14.75
CA ASN A 179 9.53 -6.83 16.15
C ASN A 179 9.98 -8.28 16.38
N THR A 180 9.26 -9.25 15.81
CA THR A 180 9.64 -10.66 15.88
C THR A 180 10.97 -10.91 15.20
N LEU A 181 11.22 -10.29 14.04
CA LEU A 181 12.50 -10.40 13.35
C LEU A 181 13.67 -9.92 14.23
N ILE A 182 13.53 -8.74 14.85
CA ILE A 182 14.57 -8.18 15.75
C ILE A 182 14.81 -9.12 16.93
N ASN A 183 13.75 -9.65 17.55
CA ASN A 183 13.86 -10.58 18.67
C ASN A 183 14.61 -11.85 18.25
N TYR A 184 14.31 -12.43 17.09
CA TYR A 184 15.02 -13.61 16.59
C TYR A 184 16.49 -13.31 16.26
N LEU A 185 16.79 -12.15 15.65
CA LEU A 185 18.17 -11.74 15.36
C LEU A 185 18.99 -11.57 16.64
N GLN A 186 18.39 -11.05 17.71
CA GLN A 186 19.03 -10.91 19.02
C GLN A 186 19.22 -12.27 19.70
N LEU A 187 18.20 -13.14 19.72
CA LEU A 187 18.26 -14.47 20.31
C LEU A 187 19.31 -15.36 19.65
N LEU A 188 19.47 -15.27 18.34
CA LEU A 188 20.47 -16.02 17.58
C LEU A 188 21.88 -15.41 17.68
N GLY A 189 22.06 -14.26 18.35
CA GLY A 189 23.34 -13.55 18.43
C GLY A 189 23.81 -12.95 17.10
N LEU A 190 22.95 -12.93 16.08
CA LEU A 190 23.25 -12.48 14.72
C LEU A 190 23.10 -10.97 14.53
N GLY A 191 22.61 -10.25 15.55
CA GLY A 191 22.42 -8.78 15.48
C GLY A 191 23.68 -7.97 15.21
N ARG A 192 24.88 -8.55 15.37
CA ARG A 192 26.17 -7.92 15.03
C ARG A 192 26.56 -8.06 13.56
N ASN A 193 25.92 -8.95 12.81
CA ASN A 193 26.24 -9.20 11.40
C ASN A 193 25.32 -8.36 10.49
N PRO A 194 25.80 -7.22 9.94
CA PRO A 194 24.96 -6.29 9.19
C PRO A 194 24.40 -6.91 7.90
N GLU A 195 25.12 -7.86 7.29
CA GLU A 195 24.69 -8.54 6.06
C GLU A 195 23.45 -9.42 6.29
N VAL A 196 23.43 -10.16 7.40
CA VAL A 196 22.31 -11.04 7.75
C VAL A 196 21.08 -10.20 8.10
N CYS A 197 21.27 -9.13 8.88
CA CYS A 197 20.20 -8.19 9.20
C CYS A 197 19.59 -7.56 7.95
N THR A 198 20.43 -7.09 7.01
CA THR A 198 19.96 -6.47 5.76
C THR A 198 19.21 -7.45 4.87
N LYS A 199 19.73 -8.69 4.71
CA LYS A 199 19.06 -9.72 3.92
C LYS A 199 17.72 -10.12 4.53
N ALA A 200 17.67 -10.35 5.84
CA ALA A 200 16.45 -10.72 6.53
C ALA A 200 15.38 -9.61 6.47
N TRP A 201 15.81 -8.34 6.55
CA TRP A 201 14.93 -7.20 6.34
C TRP A 201 14.40 -7.13 4.89
N GLY A 202 15.24 -7.45 3.90
CA GLY A 202 14.85 -7.54 2.50
C GLY A 202 13.76 -8.59 2.28
N TYR A 203 14.00 -9.82 2.73
CA TYR A 203 13.01 -10.90 2.64
C TYR A 203 11.69 -10.56 3.33
N LEU A 204 11.74 -9.81 4.43
CA LEU A 204 10.53 -9.41 5.15
C LEU A 204 9.68 -8.39 4.39
N ASN A 205 10.30 -7.52 3.59
CA ASN A 205 9.57 -6.53 2.80
C ASN A 205 9.06 -7.10 1.46
N ASP A 206 9.67 -8.18 0.97
CA ASP A 206 9.25 -8.87 -0.25
C ASP A 206 8.12 -9.90 -0.02
N ALA A 207 7.90 -10.31 1.24
CA ALA A 207 6.89 -11.28 1.66
C ALA A 207 5.47 -10.68 1.75
#